data_AF-A0A0L0F924-F1
#
_entry.id   AF-A0A0L0F924-F1
#
_cell.length_a   1.000
_cell.length_b   1.000
_cell.length_c   1.000
_cell.angle_alpha   90.00
_cell.angle_beta   90.00
_cell.angle_gamma   90.00
#
_symmetry.space_group_name_H-M   'P 1'
#
loop_
_entity.id
_entity.type
_entity.pdbx_description
1 polymer ?
#
loop_
_entity_poly.entity_id
_entity_poly.type
_entity_poly.pdbx_seq_one_letter_code
_entity_poly.pdbx_strand_id
1 'polypeptide(L)'
;MTTQPNTIGPQYAKDCVTALGFKNGCFHMEAIYSTTGPMLIECNPRLGGGPTNMFNVKCWGVDLAQNYFLSMMGIPINPPRFDSLAMSCAEYFINCPTTGTIETCDFLDDAKEKND
;
A
#
# COMPACT_ATOMS: atom_id res chain seq x y z
N MET A 1 -28.99 2.78 -6.55
CA MET A 1 -27.93 3.13 -5.58
C MET A 1 -26.65 3.37 -6.36
N THR A 2 -26.29 4.62 -6.59
CA THR A 2 -25.02 4.99 -7.23
C THR A 2 -23.91 4.90 -6.20
N THR A 3 -23.10 3.84 -6.24
CA THR A 3 -21.85 3.80 -5.47
C THR A 3 -20.93 4.89 -6.00
N GLN A 4 -20.38 5.71 -5.11
CA GLN A 4 -19.38 6.71 -5.44
C GLN A 4 -18.22 6.00 -6.19
N PRO A 5 -17.72 6.52 -7.32
CA PRO A 5 -16.72 5.85 -8.18
C PRO A 5 -15.49 5.34 -7.42
N ASN A 6 -15.16 6.01 -6.32
CA ASN A 6 -13.96 5.86 -5.53
C ASN A 6 -14.04 4.68 -4.53
N THR A 7 -15.16 3.95 -4.47
CA THR A 7 -15.41 2.94 -3.42
C THR A 7 -15.37 1.50 -3.92
N ILE A 8 -15.42 1.28 -5.23
CA ILE A 8 -15.52 -0.06 -5.83
C ILE A 8 -14.24 -0.86 -5.59
N GLY A 9 -13.06 -0.24 -5.79
CA GLY A 9 -11.77 -0.89 -5.57
C GLY A 9 -11.54 -1.34 -4.11
N PRO A 10 -11.64 -0.43 -3.12
CA PRO A 10 -11.48 -0.79 -1.72
C PRO A 10 -12.49 -1.85 -1.23
N GLN A 11 -13.75 -1.77 -1.67
CA GLN A 11 -14.76 -2.76 -1.31
C GLN A 11 -14.44 -4.13 -1.92
N TYR A 12 -14.06 -4.18 -3.20
CA TYR A 12 -13.66 -5.41 -3.87
C TYR A 12 -12.49 -6.11 -3.16
N ALA A 13 -11.46 -5.34 -2.77
CA ALA A 13 -10.32 -5.89 -2.03
C ALA A 13 -10.75 -6.53 -0.70
N LYS A 14 -11.65 -5.88 0.04
CA LYS A 14 -12.21 -6.41 1.29
C LYS A 14 -13.01 -7.70 1.06
N ASP A 15 -13.79 -7.76 0.00
CA ASP A 15 -14.60 -8.93 -0.36
C ASP A 15 -13.70 -10.12 -0.72
N CYS A 16 -12.62 -9.90 -1.48
CA CYS A 16 -11.62 -10.93 -1.78
C CYS A 16 -10.95 -11.48 -0.51
N VAL A 17 -10.46 -10.61 0.38
CA VAL A 17 -9.82 -11.03 1.65
C VAL A 17 -10.78 -11.88 2.49
N THR A 18 -12.05 -11.47 2.55
CA THR A 18 -13.10 -12.20 3.28
C THR A 18 -13.40 -13.55 2.64
N ALA A 19 -13.51 -13.61 1.31
CA ALA A 19 -13.78 -14.83 0.55
C ALA A 19 -12.64 -15.85 0.63
N LEU A 20 -11.39 -15.39 0.74
CA LEU A 20 -10.21 -16.23 0.97
C LEU A 20 -10.13 -16.80 2.40
N GLY A 21 -11.07 -16.44 3.28
CA GLY A 21 -11.17 -16.98 4.64
C GLY A 21 -10.33 -16.25 5.67
N PHE A 22 -9.63 -15.18 5.31
CA PHE A 22 -8.86 -14.38 6.25
C PHE A 22 -9.75 -13.63 7.24
N LYS A 23 -9.30 -13.53 8.49
CA LYS A 23 -10.07 -12.95 9.60
C LYS A 23 -9.35 -11.81 10.32
N ASN A 24 -8.03 -11.86 10.39
CA ASN A 24 -7.21 -10.91 11.13
C ASN A 24 -5.83 -10.80 10.48
N GLY A 25 -5.29 -9.59 10.36
CA GLY A 25 -3.96 -9.35 9.80
C GLY A 25 -3.90 -8.15 8.85
N CYS A 26 -2.75 -8.03 8.17
CA CYS A 26 -2.50 -7.07 7.12
C CYS A 26 -2.42 -7.82 5.78
N PHE A 27 -3.04 -7.28 4.74
CA PHE A 27 -3.18 -7.93 3.45
C PHE A 27 -2.77 -6.98 2.33
N HIS A 28 -1.79 -7.39 1.54
CA HIS A 28 -1.40 -6.72 0.32
C HIS A 28 -2.19 -7.33 -0.84
N MET A 29 -2.87 -6.46 -1.59
CA MET A 29 -3.80 -6.84 -2.65
C MET A 29 -3.39 -6.16 -3.95
N GLU A 30 -3.20 -6.97 -4.99
CA GLU A 30 -2.95 -6.49 -6.35
C GLU A 30 -4.16 -6.83 -7.21
N ALA A 31 -4.69 -5.80 -7.88
CA ALA A 31 -5.85 -5.93 -8.75
C ALA A 31 -5.65 -5.09 -10.00
N ILE A 32 -6.20 -5.57 -11.12
CA ILE A 32 -6.26 -4.84 -12.38
C ILE A 32 -7.68 -4.37 -12.64
N TYR A 33 -7.84 -3.15 -13.12
CA TYR A 33 -9.14 -2.63 -13.51
C TYR A 33 -9.46 -3.05 -14.96
N SER A 34 -10.47 -3.89 -15.13
CA SER A 34 -10.95 -4.36 -16.43
C SER A 34 -12.18 -3.58 -16.90
N THR A 35 -12.67 -3.88 -18.11
CA THR A 35 -13.94 -3.32 -18.63
C THR A 35 -15.15 -3.65 -17.78
N THR A 36 -15.06 -4.69 -16.94
CA THR A 36 -16.14 -5.12 -16.03
C THR A 36 -15.87 -4.78 -14.56
N GLY A 37 -14.79 -4.05 -14.25
CA GLY A 37 -14.42 -3.66 -12.89
C GLY A 37 -13.11 -4.30 -12.40
N PRO A 38 -12.78 -4.15 -11.10
CA PRO A 38 -11.55 -4.66 -10.53
C PRO A 38 -11.52 -6.20 -10.56
N MET A 39 -10.38 -6.76 -10.92
CA MET A 39 -10.11 -8.19 -10.99
C MET A 39 -8.90 -8.50 -10.14
N LEU A 40 -9.04 -9.47 -9.23
CA LEU A 40 -7.95 -9.94 -8.36
C LEU A 40 -6.81 -10.53 -9.20
N ILE A 41 -5.59 -10.06 -8.97
CA ILE A 41 -4.36 -10.68 -9.47
C ILE A 41 -3.70 -11.47 -8.35
N GLU A 42 -3.49 -10.84 -7.18
CA GLU A 42 -2.76 -11.42 -6.07
C GLU A 42 -3.29 -10.95 -4.72
N CYS A 43 -3.29 -11.85 -3.72
CA CYS A 43 -3.55 -11.55 -2.33
C CYS A 43 -2.48 -12.19 -1.46
N ASN A 44 -1.72 -11.38 -0.72
CA ASN A 44 -0.71 -11.88 0.22
C ASN A 44 -1.02 -11.43 1.66
N PRO A 45 -1.05 -12.34 2.65
CA PRO A 45 -1.27 -12.02 4.07
C PRO A 45 0.01 -11.47 4.72
N ARG A 46 0.49 -10.33 4.23
CA ARG A 46 1.63 -9.58 4.76
C ARG A 46 1.44 -8.09 4.53
N LEU A 47 2.28 -7.31 5.19
CA LEU A 47 2.49 -5.91 4.86
C LEU A 47 2.94 -5.76 3.39
N GLY A 48 2.40 -4.75 2.71
CA GLY A 48 2.82 -4.39 1.36
C GLY A 48 4.31 -4.04 1.31
N GLY A 49 4.95 -4.35 0.18
CA GLY A 49 6.36 -4.07 -0.03
C GLY A 49 6.65 -2.59 -0.29
N GLY A 50 7.93 -2.25 -0.43
CA GLY A 50 8.37 -0.91 -0.80
C GLY A 50 7.84 0.18 0.15
N PRO A 51 7.33 1.31 -0.37
CA PRO A 51 6.89 2.45 0.41
C PRO A 51 5.45 2.33 0.92
N THR A 52 4.80 1.17 0.76
CA THR A 52 3.36 1.01 1.07
C THR A 52 3.02 1.45 2.50
N ASN A 53 3.81 1.05 3.51
CA ASN A 53 3.57 1.50 4.88
C ASN A 53 3.79 3.01 5.03
N MET A 54 4.87 3.53 4.46
CA MET A 54 5.20 4.96 4.50
C MET A 54 4.08 5.81 3.87
N PHE A 55 3.52 5.38 2.75
CA PHE A 55 2.38 6.05 2.13
C PHE A 55 1.15 6.05 3.04
N ASN A 56 0.83 4.95 3.71
CA ASN A 56 -0.31 4.90 4.63
C ASN A 56 -0.10 5.84 5.84
N VAL A 57 1.12 5.91 6.36
CA VAL A 57 1.46 6.85 7.45
C VAL A 57 1.36 8.30 6.98
N LYS A 58 1.99 8.65 5.85
CA LYS A 58 2.02 10.05 5.37
C LYS A 58 0.69 10.53 4.83
N CYS A 59 -0.02 9.70 4.06
CA CYS A 59 -1.28 10.08 3.42
C CYS A 59 -2.47 10.04 4.38
N TRP A 60 -2.47 9.08 5.33
CA TRP A 60 -3.64 8.76 6.15
C TRP A 60 -3.37 8.67 7.65
N GLY A 61 -2.13 8.77 8.10
CA GLY A 61 -1.78 8.68 9.53
C GLY A 61 -1.80 7.25 10.07
N VAL A 62 -1.95 6.23 9.20
CA VAL A 62 -2.12 4.83 9.60
C VAL A 62 -0.81 4.07 9.46
N ASP A 63 -0.23 3.66 10.59
CA ASP A 63 0.91 2.73 10.60
C ASP A 63 0.42 1.28 10.51
N LEU A 64 0.51 0.68 9.32
CA LEU A 64 0.05 -0.68 9.09
C LEU A 64 0.88 -1.72 9.86
N ALA A 65 2.19 -1.48 10.04
CA ALA A 65 3.07 -2.40 10.74
C ALA A 65 2.73 -2.45 12.23
N GLN A 66 2.55 -1.28 12.86
CA GLN A 66 2.12 -1.20 14.26
C GLN A 66 0.75 -1.87 14.46
N ASN A 67 -0.23 -1.57 13.60
CA ASN A 67 -1.57 -2.14 13.72
C ASN A 67 -1.58 -3.65 13.48
N TYR A 68 -0.80 -4.15 12.52
CA TYR A 68 -0.62 -5.58 12.31
C TYR A 68 -0.05 -6.27 13.56
N PHE A 69 1.00 -5.70 14.16
CA PHE A 69 1.63 -6.24 15.36
C PHE A 69 0.64 -6.30 16.54
N LEU A 70 -0.08 -5.20 16.82
CA LEU A 70 -1.10 -5.15 17.87
C LEU A 70 -2.23 -6.17 17.63
N SER A 71 -2.69 -6.28 16.40
CA SER A 71 -3.69 -7.25 15.98
C SER A 71 -3.25 -8.70 16.21
N MET A 72 -1.99 -9.04 15.94
CA MET A 72 -1.43 -10.36 16.22
C MET A 72 -1.30 -10.66 17.72
N MET A 73 -1.17 -9.62 18.56
CA MET A 73 -1.18 -9.75 20.02
C MET A 73 -2.60 -9.85 20.61
N GLY A 74 -3.65 -9.83 19.78
CA GLY A 74 -5.04 -9.81 20.25
C GLY A 74 -5.44 -8.47 20.89
N ILE A 75 -4.66 -7.41 20.67
CA ILE A 75 -4.99 -6.06 21.13
C ILE A 75 -5.95 -5.44 20.11
N PRO A 76 -7.13 -4.95 20.53
CA PRO A 76 -8.05 -4.27 19.63
C PRO A 76 -7.38 -3.07 18.97
N ILE A 77 -7.52 -2.96 17.65
CA ILE A 77 -6.96 -1.86 16.86
C ILE A 77 -8.05 -0.86 16.48
N ASN A 78 -7.76 0.42 16.68
CA ASN A 78 -8.48 1.53 16.06
C ASN A 78 -7.43 2.58 15.68
N PRO A 79 -6.74 2.41 14.55
CA PRO A 79 -5.66 3.30 14.18
C PRO A 79 -6.12 4.75 14.16
N PRO A 80 -5.33 5.68 14.72
CA PRO A 80 -5.51 7.10 14.40
C PRO A 80 -5.39 7.23 12.89
N ARG A 81 -6.26 8.05 12.31
CA ARG A 81 -6.30 8.30 10.87
C ARG A 81 -6.73 9.73 10.64
N PHE A 82 -6.24 10.32 9.56
CA PHE A 82 -6.67 11.64 9.14
C PHE A 82 -8.09 11.57 8.57
N ASP A 83 -8.86 12.64 8.78
CA ASP A 83 -10.24 12.74 8.27
C ASP A 83 -10.28 12.91 6.74
N SER A 84 -9.17 13.36 6.17
CA SER A 84 -8.97 13.55 4.73
C SER A 84 -7.52 13.23 4.35
N LEU A 85 -7.29 13.08 3.04
CA LEU A 85 -5.96 12.84 2.51
C LEU A 85 -5.02 14.01 2.87
N ALA A 86 -3.98 13.74 3.65
CA ALA A 86 -3.04 14.78 4.08
C ALA A 86 -2.09 15.22 2.96
N MET A 87 -1.66 14.28 2.12
CA MET A 87 -0.79 14.53 0.98
C MET A 87 -0.88 13.43 -0.06
N SER A 88 -0.36 13.69 -1.26
CA SER A 88 -0.10 12.68 -2.28
C SER A 88 1.34 12.22 -2.20
N CYS A 89 1.57 10.92 -2.38
CA CYS A 89 2.91 10.34 -2.48
C CYS A 89 3.08 9.65 -3.83
N ALA A 90 4.32 9.63 -4.35
CA ALA A 90 4.69 8.91 -5.56
C ALA A 90 5.98 8.12 -5.32
N GLU A 91 6.11 7.00 -6.01
CA GLU A 91 7.34 6.20 -6.08
C GLU A 91 7.81 6.15 -7.52
N TYR A 92 9.13 6.18 -7.70
CA TYR A 92 9.77 6.02 -8.99
C TYR A 92 10.87 4.97 -8.89
N PHE A 93 10.80 3.97 -9.76
CA PHE A 93 11.83 2.94 -9.86
C PHE A 93 12.80 3.29 -10.99
N ILE A 94 14.09 3.32 -10.67
CA ILE A 94 15.16 3.43 -11.65
C ILE A 94 15.42 2.02 -12.18
N ASN A 95 15.10 1.79 -13.45
CA ASN A 95 15.31 0.49 -14.08
C ASN A 95 16.81 0.26 -14.34
N CYS A 96 17.23 -0.99 -14.21
CA CYS A 96 18.58 -1.43 -14.53
C CYS A 96 18.57 -2.14 -15.89
N PRO A 97 19.04 -1.51 -16.99
CA PRO A 97 18.95 -2.08 -18.34
C PRO A 97 19.91 -3.25 -18.58
N THR A 98 20.91 -3.43 -17.70
CA THR A 98 22.00 -4.40 -17.86
C THR A 98 22.38 -5.00 -16.51
N THR A 99 22.73 -6.28 -16.47
CA THR A 99 23.32 -6.90 -15.27
C THR A 99 24.77 -6.42 -15.08
N GLY A 100 25.20 -6.28 -13.82
CA GLY A 100 26.57 -5.91 -13.48
C GLY A 100 26.71 -5.58 -12.00
N THR A 101 27.86 -5.01 -11.63
CA THR A 101 28.11 -4.45 -10.30
C THR A 101 27.93 -2.93 -10.37
N ILE A 102 27.19 -2.37 -9.43
CA ILE A 102 27.12 -0.92 -9.24
C ILE A 102 28.33 -0.51 -8.41
N GLU A 103 29.26 0.23 -9.02
CA GLU A 103 30.47 0.70 -8.33
C GLU A 103 30.21 1.99 -7.54
N THR A 104 29.37 2.89 -8.07
CA THR A 104 28.98 4.15 -7.39
C THR A 104 27.49 4.49 -7.60
N CYS A 105 26.94 5.31 -6.71
CA CYS A 105 25.54 5.76 -6.73
C CYS A 105 25.42 7.29 -6.85
N ASP A 106 26.46 7.97 -7.31
CA ASP A 106 26.55 9.44 -7.34
C ASP A 106 25.51 10.06 -8.29
N PHE A 107 25.00 9.28 -9.26
CA PHE A 107 23.88 9.66 -10.13
C PHE A 107 22.57 9.96 -9.37
N LEU A 108 22.48 9.57 -8.09
CA LEU A 108 21.35 9.89 -7.22
C LEU A 108 21.51 11.22 -6.46
N ASP A 109 22.69 11.85 -6.49
CA ASP A 109 22.96 13.01 -5.63
C ASP A 109 22.07 14.20 -6.00
N ASP A 110 21.87 14.46 -7.30
CA ASP A 110 20.94 15.48 -7.79
C ASP A 110 19.49 15.25 -7.33
N ALA A 111 19.11 14.00 -7.04
CA ALA A 111 17.77 13.64 -6.58
C ALA A 111 17.60 13.79 -5.07
N LYS A 112 18.69 13.85 -4.29
CA LYS A 112 18.64 13.97 -2.81
C LYS A 112 18.44 15.42 -2.33
N GLU A 113 18.81 16.41 -3.14
CA GLU A 113 18.91 17.83 -2.72
C GLU A 113 17.59 18.64 -2.74
N LYS A 114 16.44 18.02 -2.99
CA LYS A 114 15.15 18.74 -3.05
C LYS A 114 14.14 18.31 -1.99
N ASN A 115 14.51 18.46 -0.72
CA ASN A 115 13.56 18.38 0.40
C ASN A 115 13.43 19.78 1.04
N ASP A 116 12.56 20.62 0.46
CA ASP A 116 11.95 21.75 1.19
C ASP A 116 10.74 21.24 1.99
#